data_AF-A0A3S3UBA6-F1
#
_entry.id   AF-A0A3S3UBA6-F1
#
_cell.length_a   1.000
_cell.length_b   1.000
_cell.length_c   1.000
_cell.angle_alpha   90.00
_cell.angle_beta   90.00
_cell.angle_gamma   90.00
#
_symmetry.space_group_name_H-M   'P 1'
#
loop_
_entity.id
_entity.type
_entity.pdbx_description
1 polymer ?
#
loop_
_entity_poly.entity_id
_entity_poly.type
_entity_poly.pdbx_seq_one_letter_code
_entity_poly.pdbx_strand_id
1 'polypeptide(L)'
;MKQAIQILSLVLIAAFIATIWDGFYILREDKLAVITQFGAPVGKSETTAGLKFKVPFIQHVRYFEKRILIWDGDPNQIATNDKTFIFMDNTARWRISDALLFLQAVGTEMRAQTLLDDIINGAVRDMVNQNDLIEIIRSSDWNKGYSFARSRRRK
;
A
#
# COMPACT_ATOMS: atom_id res chain seq x y z
N MET A 1 -3.81 9.82 -55.73
CA MET A 1 -3.51 8.46 -55.23
C MET A 1 -2.18 8.37 -54.49
N LYS A 2 -1.03 8.75 -55.09
CA LYS A 2 0.29 8.70 -54.40
C LYS A 2 0.34 9.50 -53.08
N GLN A 3 -0.21 10.72 -53.07
CA GLN A 3 -0.31 11.56 -51.86
C GLN A 3 -1.13 10.91 -50.74
N ALA A 4 -2.25 10.25 -51.10
CA ALA A 4 -3.10 9.54 -50.13
C ALA A 4 -2.39 8.30 -49.54
N ILE A 5 -1.65 7.55 -50.38
CA ILE A 5 -0.85 6.40 -49.92
C ILE A 5 0.29 6.86 -49.01
N GLN A 6 0.95 7.98 -49.34
CA GLN A 6 2.00 8.58 -48.50
C GLN A 6 1.43 9.00 -47.14
N ILE A 7 0.30 9.71 -47.10
CA ILE A 7 -0.36 10.10 -45.85
C ILE A 7 -0.74 8.86 -45.02
N LEU A 8 -1.34 7.84 -45.65
CA LEU A 8 -1.72 6.61 -44.97
C LEU A 8 -0.51 5.87 -44.37
N SER A 9 0.59 5.76 -45.13
CA SER A 9 1.82 5.15 -44.62
C SER A 9 2.40 5.93 -43.42
N LEU A 10 2.35 7.26 -43.47
CA LEU A 10 2.86 8.13 -42.42
C LEU A 10 2.02 8.03 -41.14
N VAL A 11 0.69 7.94 -41.27
CA VAL A 11 -0.23 7.67 -40.15
C VAL A 11 0.03 6.29 -39.53
N LEU A 12 0.26 5.27 -40.35
CA LEU A 12 0.47 3.90 -39.87
C LEU A 12 1.81 3.77 -39.12
N ILE A 13 2.86 4.42 -39.62
CA ILE A 13 4.16 4.51 -38.93
C ILE A 13 4.01 5.26 -37.61
N ALA A 14 3.31 6.40 -37.60
CA ALA A 14 3.07 7.17 -36.38
C ALA A 14 2.30 6.36 -35.33
N ALA A 15 1.25 5.63 -35.75
CA ALA A 15 0.47 4.76 -34.87
C ALA A 15 1.32 3.61 -34.30
N PHE A 16 2.22 3.03 -35.10
CA PHE A 16 3.13 1.99 -34.66
C PHE A 16 4.11 2.50 -33.59
N ILE A 17 4.71 3.66 -33.81
CA ILE A 17 5.63 4.29 -32.84
C ILE A 17 4.89 4.62 -31.54
N ALA A 18 3.68 5.19 -31.63
CA ALA A 18 2.87 5.51 -30.46
C ALA A 18 2.53 4.26 -29.62
N THR A 19 2.22 3.15 -30.28
CA THR A 19 1.91 1.87 -29.63
C THR A 19 3.12 1.32 -28.87
N ILE A 20 4.31 1.36 -29.48
CA ILE A 20 5.54 0.91 -28.80
C ILE A 20 5.83 1.80 -27.59
N TRP A 21 5.68 3.12 -27.74
CA TRP A 21 5.97 4.08 -26.68
C TRP A 21 5.09 3.88 -25.44
N ASP A 22 3.78 3.65 -25.61
CA ASP A 22 2.87 3.39 -24.48
C ASP A 22 3.13 2.04 -23.79
N GLY A 23 3.77 1.09 -24.48
CA GLY A 23 4.12 -0.21 -23.90
C GLY A 23 5.20 -0.15 -22.82
N PHE A 24 6.04 0.88 -22.83
CA PHE A 24 7.14 1.00 -21.87
C PHE A 24 6.74 1.81 -20.64
N TYR A 25 7.16 1.33 -19.47
CA TYR A 25 7.06 2.09 -18.23
C TYR A 25 8.31 1.87 -17.36
N ILE A 26 8.63 2.86 -16.52
CA ILE A 26 9.80 2.82 -15.65
C ILE A 26 9.32 2.62 -14.21
N LEU A 27 9.77 1.53 -13.58
CA LEU A 27 9.54 1.30 -12.17
C LEU A 27 10.72 1.83 -11.37
N ARG A 28 10.46 2.82 -10.52
CA ARG A 28 11.44 3.38 -9.58
C ARG A 28 11.59 2.48 -8.35
N GLU A 29 12.75 2.55 -7.70
CA GLU A 29 13.06 1.76 -6.51
C GLU A 29 12.16 2.04 -5.30
N ASP A 30 11.60 3.24 -5.22
CA ASP A 30 10.71 3.67 -4.15
C ASP A 30 9.24 3.25 -4.35
N LYS A 31 8.93 2.64 -5.50
CA LYS A 31 7.57 2.27 -5.88
C LYS A 31 7.44 0.76 -6.08
N LEU A 32 6.22 0.30 -5.86
CA LEU A 32 5.74 -1.01 -6.27
C LEU A 32 4.77 -0.79 -7.43
N ALA A 33 4.72 -1.72 -8.38
CA ALA A 33 3.77 -1.65 -9.48
C ALA A 33 2.88 -2.91 -9.53
N VAL A 34 1.62 -2.71 -9.90
CA VAL A 34 0.70 -3.77 -10.26
C VAL A 34 0.06 -3.41 -11.59
N ILE A 35 0.09 -4.35 -12.52
CA ILE A 35 -0.54 -4.19 -13.83
C ILE A 35 -2.01 -4.55 -13.68
N THR A 36 -2.89 -3.69 -14.18
CA THR A 36 -4.33 -3.94 -14.24
C THR A 36 -4.80 -3.95 -15.69
N GLN A 37 -5.75 -4.81 -16.00
CA GLN A 37 -6.40 -4.94 -17.30
C GLN A 37 -7.91 -4.90 -17.07
N PHE A 38 -8.59 -3.91 -17.67
CA PHE A 38 -10.03 -3.69 -17.47
C PHE A 38 -10.45 -3.65 -15.99
N GLY A 39 -9.58 -3.11 -15.12
CA GLY A 39 -9.82 -3.02 -13.68
C GLY A 39 -9.43 -4.26 -12.87
N ALA A 40 -9.22 -5.42 -13.50
CA ALA A 40 -8.72 -6.62 -12.83
C ALA A 40 -7.17 -6.61 -12.77
N PRO A 41 -6.55 -6.95 -11.63
CA PRO A 41 -5.10 -7.10 -11.58
C PRO A 41 -4.66 -8.32 -12.39
N VAL A 42 -3.59 -8.16 -13.17
CA VAL A 42 -3.02 -9.22 -14.01
C VAL A 42 -1.58 -9.47 -13.58
N GLY A 43 -1.27 -10.73 -13.30
CA GLY A 43 0.08 -11.15 -12.92
C GLY A 43 0.41 -10.89 -11.45
N LYS A 44 1.70 -10.76 -11.16
CA LYS A 44 2.24 -10.58 -9.80
C LYS A 44 2.60 -9.12 -9.55
N SER A 45 2.78 -8.75 -8.28
CA SER A 45 3.32 -7.44 -7.93
C SER A 45 4.78 -7.33 -8.36
N GLU A 46 5.11 -6.23 -9.02
CA GLU A 46 6.44 -5.93 -9.52
C GLU A 46 7.22 -5.10 -8.49
N THR A 47 8.34 -5.64 -7.99
CA THR A 47 9.15 -5.02 -6.93
C THR A 47 10.53 -4.55 -7.39
N THR A 48 11.00 -5.07 -8.53
CA THR A 48 12.33 -4.81 -9.09
C THR A 48 12.29 -3.55 -9.95
N ALA A 49 13.15 -2.59 -9.64
CA ALA A 49 13.26 -1.35 -10.41
C ALA A 49 13.82 -1.59 -11.81
N GLY A 50 13.48 -0.70 -12.73
CA GLY A 50 13.97 -0.73 -14.11
C GLY A 50 12.87 -0.47 -15.16
N LEU A 51 13.28 -0.53 -16.42
CA LEU A 51 12.39 -0.42 -17.56
C LEU A 51 11.61 -1.73 -17.71
N LYS A 52 10.29 -1.62 -17.84
CA LYS A 52 9.38 -2.76 -17.99
C LYS A 52 8.42 -2.52 -19.13
N PHE A 53 7.86 -3.62 -19.62
CA PHE A 53 6.90 -3.61 -20.71
C PHE A 53 5.51 -4.04 -20.20
N LYS A 54 4.48 -3.35 -20.69
CA LYS A 54 3.06 -3.66 -20.51
C LYS A 54 2.41 -3.72 -21.89
N VAL A 55 1.27 -4.40 -21.99
CA VAL A 55 0.46 -4.35 -23.21
C VAL A 55 -0.12 -2.94 -23.36
N PRO A 56 0.18 -2.23 -24.47
CA PRO A 56 -0.33 -0.88 -24.70
C PRO A 56 -1.87 -0.83 -24.72
N PHE A 57 -2.44 0.34 -24.39
CA PHE A 57 -3.88 0.66 -24.39
C PHE A 57 -4.78 -0.09 -23.39
N ILE A 58 -4.58 -1.40 -23.21
CA ILE A 58 -5.46 -2.25 -22.41
C ILE A 58 -4.97 -2.36 -20.96
N GLN A 59 -3.64 -2.38 -20.78
CA GLN A 59 -3.03 -2.51 -19.47
C GLN A 59 -2.61 -1.15 -18.91
N HIS A 60 -2.94 -0.95 -17.64
CA HIS A 60 -2.58 0.22 -16.86
C HIS A 60 -1.66 -0.20 -15.72
N VAL A 61 -0.71 0.67 -15.37
CA VAL A 61 0.20 0.44 -14.25
C VAL A 61 -0.30 1.23 -13.06
N ARG A 62 -0.62 0.54 -11.97
CA ARG A 62 -0.89 1.17 -10.68
C ARG A 62 0.35 1.14 -9.83
N TYR A 63 0.77 2.32 -9.38
CA TYR A 63 1.93 2.47 -8.51
C TYR A 63 1.49 2.59 -7.05
N PHE A 64 2.29 2.00 -6.17
CA PHE A 64 2.13 2.07 -4.71
C PHE A 64 3.46 2.41 -4.05
N GLU A 65 3.41 2.98 -2.86
CA GLU A 65 4.60 3.24 -2.06
C GLU A 65 5.26 1.96 -1.55
N LYS A 66 6.58 1.83 -1.76
CA LYS A 66 7.39 0.75 -1.18
C LYS A 66 7.95 1.11 0.19
N ARG A 67 8.03 2.41 0.49
CA ARG A 67 8.62 2.95 1.71
C ARG A 67 7.74 2.68 2.93
N ILE A 68 8.34 2.90 4.10
CA ILE A 68 7.59 2.92 5.36
C ILE A 68 6.81 4.24 5.41
N LEU A 69 5.50 4.11 5.56
CA LEU A 69 4.53 5.18 5.69
C LEU A 69 4.22 5.43 7.16
N ILE A 70 3.74 6.64 7.42
CA ILE A 70 3.32 7.09 8.75
C ILE A 70 1.82 6.86 8.86
N TRP A 71 1.41 6.30 9.99
CA TRP A 71 0.05 6.41 10.49
C TRP A 71 0.11 7.21 11.78
N ASP A 72 -0.75 8.20 11.88
CA ASP A 72 -0.86 9.11 13.02
C ASP A 72 -2.34 9.14 13.39
N GLY A 73 -2.66 8.60 14.57
CA GLY A 73 -4.02 8.47 15.03
C GLY A 73 -4.47 9.72 15.79
N ASP A 74 -5.76 10.02 15.75
CA ASP A 74 -6.29 11.13 16.55
C ASP A 74 -6.21 10.79 18.05
N PRO A 75 -5.73 11.72 18.91
CA PRO A 75 -5.68 11.50 20.33
C PRO A 75 -7.06 11.23 20.93
N ASN A 76 -7.18 10.17 21.73
CA ASN A 76 -8.44 9.72 22.27
C ASN A 76 -8.37 9.48 23.78
N GLN A 77 -9.47 9.76 24.47
CA GLN A 77 -9.63 9.45 25.89
C GLN A 77 -10.16 8.02 26.06
N ILE A 78 -9.47 7.23 26.89
CA ILE A 78 -9.79 5.82 27.13
C ILE A 78 -9.80 5.57 28.63
N ALA A 79 -10.76 4.78 29.10
CA ALA A 79 -10.84 4.36 30.49
C ALA A 79 -9.96 3.11 30.71
N THR A 80 -9.21 3.07 31.78
CA THR A 80 -8.48 1.89 32.23
C THR A 80 -9.41 0.98 33.03
N ASN A 81 -8.94 -0.23 33.36
CA ASN A 81 -9.70 -1.18 34.18
C ASN A 81 -10.02 -0.62 35.59
N ASP A 82 -9.10 0.15 36.17
CA ASP A 82 -9.27 0.86 37.45
C ASP A 82 -10.15 2.11 37.37
N LYS A 83 -10.83 2.33 36.24
CA LYS A 83 -11.74 3.47 35.96
C LYS A 83 -11.05 4.83 35.94
N THR A 84 -9.74 4.85 35.73
CA THR A 84 -9.00 6.09 35.49
C THR A 84 -9.06 6.41 34.00
N PHE A 85 -9.21 7.68 33.63
CA PHE A 85 -9.18 8.07 32.22
C PHE A 85 -7.82 8.59 31.83
N ILE A 86 -7.32 8.12 30.68
CA ILE A 86 -6.06 8.58 30.09
C ILE A 86 -6.30 9.14 28.69
N PHE A 87 -5.59 10.22 28.36
CA PHE A 87 -5.48 10.72 26.99
C PHE A 87 -4.31 10.04 26.32
N MET A 88 -4.56 9.39 25.19
CA MET A 88 -3.56 8.62 24.48
C MET A 88 -3.43 9.11 23.05
N ASP A 89 -2.18 9.39 22.68
CA ASP A 89 -1.75 9.74 21.33
C ASP A 89 -0.91 8.59 20.78
N ASN A 90 -1.34 8.03 19.66
CA ASN A 90 -0.80 6.80 19.11
C ASN A 90 -0.24 7.04 17.71
N THR A 91 0.98 6.58 17.50
CA THR A 91 1.63 6.61 16.18
C THR A 91 2.09 5.21 15.77
N ALA A 92 2.05 4.94 14.48
CA ALA A 92 2.49 3.68 13.92
C ALA A 92 3.21 3.88 12.58
N ARG A 93 4.01 2.87 12.23
CA ARG A 93 4.72 2.81 10.97
C ARG A 93 4.30 1.56 10.24
N TRP A 94 3.85 1.73 9.00
CA TRP A 94 3.34 0.64 8.18
C TRP A 94 3.98 0.68 6.80
N ARG A 95 3.91 -0.42 6.06
CA ARG A 95 4.41 -0.50 4.69
C ARG A 95 3.60 -1.51 3.90
N ILE A 96 3.50 -1.29 2.60
CA ILE A 96 2.87 -2.26 1.71
C ILE A 96 3.89 -3.38 1.45
N SER A 97 3.56 -4.59 1.91
CA SER A 97 4.41 -5.78 1.75
C SER A 97 4.19 -6.45 0.40
N ASP A 98 2.94 -6.54 -0.02
CA ASP A 98 2.50 -7.08 -1.31
C ASP A 98 1.49 -6.11 -1.93
N ALA A 99 1.84 -5.52 -3.07
CA ALA A 99 0.99 -4.54 -3.75
C ALA A 99 -0.23 -5.16 -4.44
N LEU A 100 -0.15 -6.43 -4.86
CA LEU A 100 -1.28 -7.13 -5.47
C LEU A 100 -2.35 -7.39 -4.42
N LEU A 101 -1.94 -7.93 -3.26
CA LEU A 101 -2.86 -8.18 -2.15
C LEU A 101 -3.45 -6.86 -1.63
N PHE A 102 -2.62 -5.82 -1.52
CA PHE A 102 -3.07 -4.49 -1.12
C PHE A 102 -4.12 -3.93 -2.07
N LEU A 103 -3.88 -4.01 -3.38
CA LEU A 103 -4.84 -3.55 -4.40
C LEU A 103 -6.18 -4.30 -4.30
N GLN A 104 -6.14 -5.61 -4.05
CA GLN A 104 -7.35 -6.45 -3.97
C GLN A 104 -8.14 -6.22 -2.67
N ALA A 105 -7.46 -6.10 -1.54
CA ALA A 105 -8.11 -6.02 -0.22
C ALA A 105 -8.46 -4.58 0.18
N VAL A 106 -7.59 -3.62 -0.15
CA VAL A 106 -7.67 -2.24 0.35
C VAL A 106 -7.82 -1.23 -0.79
N GLY A 107 -7.06 -1.39 -1.86
CA GLY A 107 -7.18 -0.60 -3.09
C GLY A 107 -6.45 0.76 -3.06
N THR A 108 -6.58 1.56 -2.00
CA THR A 108 -5.98 2.90 -1.90
C THR A 108 -5.32 3.16 -0.55
N GLU A 109 -4.29 4.02 -0.52
CA GLU A 109 -3.61 4.42 0.71
C GLU A 109 -4.55 5.15 1.68
N MET A 110 -5.48 5.97 1.19
CA MET A 110 -6.49 6.63 2.01
C MET A 110 -7.37 5.61 2.75
N ARG A 111 -7.86 4.57 2.04
CA ARG A 111 -8.65 3.50 2.66
C ARG A 111 -7.80 2.69 3.63
N ALA A 112 -6.51 2.51 3.35
CA ALA A 112 -5.58 1.87 4.28
C ALA A 112 -5.45 2.66 5.59
N GLN A 113 -5.34 3.99 5.53
CA GLN A 113 -5.27 4.84 6.71
C GLN A 113 -6.52 4.71 7.58
N THR A 114 -7.72 4.74 6.98
CA THR A 114 -8.99 4.53 7.72
C THR A 114 -9.06 3.15 8.38
N LEU A 115 -8.66 2.08 7.66
CA LEU A 115 -8.65 0.73 8.23
C LEU A 115 -7.64 0.59 9.36
N LEU A 116 -6.48 1.23 9.23
CA LEU A 116 -5.46 1.24 10.29
C LEU A 116 -5.96 2.02 11.50
N ASP A 117 -6.71 3.10 11.31
CA ASP A 117 -7.33 3.86 12.38
C ASP A 117 -8.26 2.96 13.22
N ASP A 118 -9.20 2.28 12.58
CA ASP A 118 -10.13 1.38 13.25
C ASP A 118 -9.40 0.24 13.99
N ILE A 119 -8.44 -0.40 13.32
CA ILE A 119 -7.74 -1.58 13.86
C ILE A 119 -6.83 -1.20 15.02
N ILE A 120 -6.00 -0.17 14.86
CA ILE A 120 -5.01 0.22 15.88
C ILE A 120 -5.73 0.84 17.06
N ASN A 121 -6.66 1.77 16.83
CA ASN A 121 -7.41 2.40 17.93
C ASN A 121 -8.25 1.38 18.70
N GLY A 122 -8.87 0.41 18.01
CA GLY A 122 -9.58 -0.69 18.64
C GLY A 122 -8.66 -1.55 19.51
N ALA A 123 -7.54 -2.02 18.94
CA ALA A 123 -6.60 -2.88 19.66
C ALA A 123 -5.97 -2.19 20.88
N VAL A 124 -5.61 -0.90 20.73
CA VAL A 124 -5.06 -0.11 21.84
C VAL A 124 -6.11 0.12 22.92
N ARG A 125 -7.35 0.47 22.53
CA ARG A 125 -8.47 0.62 23.48
C ARG A 125 -8.73 -0.66 24.26
N ASP A 126 -8.74 -1.81 23.60
CA ASP A 126 -8.93 -3.09 24.25
C ASP A 126 -7.80 -3.40 25.23
N MET A 127 -6.55 -3.12 24.86
CA MET A 127 -5.40 -3.27 25.75
C MET A 127 -5.53 -2.37 26.98
N VAL A 128 -5.87 -1.10 26.81
CA VAL A 128 -6.00 -0.14 27.92
C VAL A 128 -7.16 -0.52 28.85
N ASN A 129 -8.29 -0.93 28.30
CA ASN A 129 -9.47 -1.34 29.08
C ASN A 129 -9.21 -2.59 29.94
N GLN A 130 -8.29 -3.47 29.53
CA GLN A 130 -7.99 -4.74 30.20
C GLN A 130 -6.94 -4.62 31.31
N ASN A 131 -6.21 -3.51 31.39
CA ASN A 131 -5.10 -3.33 32.32
C ASN A 131 -5.37 -2.15 33.27
N ASP A 132 -4.82 -2.23 34.48
CA ASP A 132 -4.86 -1.12 35.42
C ASP A 132 -3.85 -0.03 34.99
N LEU A 133 -4.13 1.24 35.31
CA LEU A 133 -3.25 2.36 34.96
C LEU A 133 -1.80 2.11 35.40
N ILE A 134 -1.62 1.54 36.60
CA ILE A 134 -0.30 1.28 37.15
C ILE A 134 0.47 0.25 36.31
N GLU A 135 -0.20 -0.73 35.72
CA GLU A 135 0.43 -1.74 34.85
C GLU A 135 0.83 -1.13 33.51
N ILE A 136 -0.02 -0.28 32.93
CA ILE A 136 0.26 0.45 31.69
C ILE A 136 1.52 1.31 31.86
N ILE A 137 1.61 2.09 32.93
CA ILE A 137 2.77 2.96 33.23
C ILE A 137 4.01 2.13 33.61
N ARG A 138 3.82 1.10 34.46
CA ARG A 138 4.94 0.31 34.99
C ARG A 138 5.48 -0.71 34.00
N SER A 139 4.76 -1.04 32.93
CA SER A 139 5.16 -2.08 31.97
C SER A 139 6.55 -1.82 31.38
N SER A 140 7.55 -2.21 32.17
CA SER A 140 8.95 -2.41 31.82
C SER A 140 9.14 -3.74 31.09
N ASP A 141 8.07 -4.55 31.02
CA ASP A 141 7.94 -5.80 30.28
C ASP A 141 7.74 -5.56 28.77
N TRP A 142 8.46 -4.58 28.20
CA TRP A 142 8.64 -4.49 26.76
C TRP A 142 9.33 -5.77 26.28
N ASN A 143 8.55 -6.76 25.88
CA ASN A 143 9.05 -7.96 25.24
C ASN A 143 9.17 -7.72 23.73
N LYS A 144 10.42 -7.70 23.23
CA LYS A 144 10.75 -7.55 21.79
C LYS A 144 10.12 -8.62 20.88
N GLY A 145 9.53 -9.68 21.44
CA GLY A 145 8.81 -10.72 20.68
C GLY A 145 7.48 -10.26 20.08
N TYR A 146 6.81 -9.27 20.65
CA TYR A 146 5.50 -8.78 20.14
C TYR A 146 5.63 -7.87 18.91
N SER A 147 6.83 -7.38 18.58
CA SER A 147 7.04 -6.47 17.45
C SER A 147 7.30 -7.16 16.10
N PHE A 148 7.54 -8.48 16.05
CA PHE A 148 7.89 -9.17 14.79
C PHE A 148 7.31 -10.58 14.57
N ALA A 149 6.55 -11.15 15.50
CA ALA A 149 6.17 -12.56 15.42
C ALA A 149 4.81 -12.79 14.72
N ARG A 150 4.78 -12.81 13.36
CA ARG A 150 4.04 -13.82 12.57
C ARG A 150 4.09 -13.74 11.03
N SER A 151 4.86 -12.85 10.38
CA SER A 151 4.80 -12.72 8.90
C SER A 151 5.82 -13.53 8.08
N ARG A 152 6.61 -14.42 8.68
CA ARG A 152 7.54 -15.31 7.92
C ARG A 152 7.46 -16.77 8.36
N ARG A 153 6.36 -17.45 8.00
CA ARG A 153 6.34 -18.90 7.79
C ARG A 153 5.27 -19.29 6.77
N ARG A 154 5.60 -19.19 5.50
CA ARG A 154 5.21 -20.16 4.46
C ARG A 154 6.40 -20.30 3.51
N LYS A 155 7.09 -21.43 3.62
CA LYS A 155 7.81 -22.05 2.51
C LYS A 155 6.78 -22.74 1.64
#